data_AF-A0A9X2X221-F1
#
_entry.id   AF-A0A9X2X221-F1
#
_cell.length_a   1.000
_cell.length_b   1.000
_cell.length_c   1.000
_cell.angle_alpha   90.00
_cell.angle_beta   90.00
_cell.angle_gamma   90.00
#
_symmetry.space_group_name_H-M   'P 1'
#
loop_
_entity.id
_entity.type
_entity.pdbx_description
1 polymer ?
#
loop_
_entity_poly.entity_id
_entity_poly.type
_entity_poly.pdbx_seq_one_letter_code
_entity_poly.pdbx_strand_id
1 'polypeptide(L)'
;MSPKRMLFFSLLAAIASIILVEFVFYDVPEIFSGGARLGDLVVNVSLSYVAAYFFYIVTFVVPRKIERQHIEEHAAHLISRILFYILFIIQDATNMRVSQKDIKLSSLTETDLQEAMQGVFMDDELRQFRVSEDGHNTKVGDAVINSIDKLKYTADELFKYSPHIEAKLVALVSSALRNTMNESWVNSYRLGPAYIGEITLVPERRDVSHYAKHLYQFLGIYRDIQQILLEKYKETETAKKHAQNLRNLERS
;
A
#
# COMPACT_ATOMS: atom_id res chain seq x y z
N MET A 1 -20.14 24.96 -7.68
CA MET A 1 -19.00 25.55 -6.94
C MET A 1 -18.60 24.57 -5.84
N SER A 2 -17.32 24.26 -5.60
CA SER A 2 -16.98 23.28 -4.55
C SER A 2 -17.23 23.87 -3.14
N PRO A 3 -17.65 23.07 -2.14
CA PRO A 3 -17.96 23.58 -0.79
C PRO A 3 -16.79 24.36 -0.16
N LYS A 4 -15.55 23.92 -0.40
CA LYS A 4 -14.35 24.62 0.05
C LYS A 4 -14.21 26.02 -0.52
N ARG A 5 -14.52 26.19 -1.81
CA ARG A 5 -14.48 27.51 -2.46
C ARG A 5 -15.55 28.42 -1.89
N MET A 6 -16.76 27.91 -1.68
CA MET A 6 -17.85 28.68 -1.08
C MET A 6 -17.48 29.21 0.31
N LEU A 7 -16.98 28.35 1.20
CA LEU A 7 -16.54 28.76 2.55
C LEU A 7 -15.43 29.81 2.51
N PHE A 8 -14.50 29.68 1.58
CA PHE A 8 -13.40 30.64 1.40
C PHE A 8 -13.90 32.01 0.91
N PHE A 9 -14.79 32.05 -0.08
CA PHE A 9 -15.36 33.32 -0.54
C PHE A 9 -16.25 33.98 0.53
N SER A 10 -17.00 33.19 1.29
CA SER A 10 -17.75 33.69 2.44
C SER A 10 -16.84 34.28 3.52
N LEU A 11 -15.66 33.69 3.76
CA LEU A 11 -14.65 34.28 4.66
C LEU A 11 -14.12 35.61 4.13
N LEU A 12 -13.77 35.67 2.84
CA LEU A 12 -13.31 36.92 2.22
C LEU A 12 -14.37 38.01 2.31
N ALA A 13 -15.64 37.67 2.07
CA ALA A 13 -16.75 38.60 2.21
C ALA A 13 -16.89 39.09 3.65
N ALA A 14 -16.83 38.20 4.65
CA ALA A 14 -16.90 38.58 6.06
C ALA A 14 -15.76 39.53 6.47
N ILE A 15 -14.52 39.24 6.06
CA ILE A 15 -13.36 40.12 6.33
C ILE A 15 -13.55 41.47 5.64
N ALA A 16 -13.98 41.48 4.37
CA ALA A 16 -14.24 42.71 3.64
C ALA A 16 -15.36 43.54 4.30
N SER A 17 -16.42 42.90 4.77
CA SER A 17 -17.51 43.57 5.49
C SER A 17 -17.01 44.23 6.79
N ILE A 18 -16.17 43.54 7.57
CA ILE A 18 -15.56 44.13 8.77
C ILE A 18 -14.72 45.35 8.39
N ILE A 19 -13.86 45.24 7.37
CA ILE A 19 -12.99 46.34 6.94
C ILE A 19 -13.80 47.54 6.46
N LEU A 20 -14.84 47.31 5.66
CA LEU A 20 -15.68 48.36 5.13
C LEU A 20 -16.41 49.11 6.26
N VAL A 21 -17.03 48.39 7.19
CA VAL A 21 -17.78 49.01 8.28
C VAL A 21 -16.86 49.72 9.27
N GLU A 22 -15.82 49.04 9.77
CA GLU A 22 -14.98 49.55 10.86
C GLU A 22 -13.95 50.60 10.42
N PHE A 23 -13.51 50.59 9.16
CA PHE A 23 -12.43 51.48 8.71
C PHE A 23 -12.86 52.46 7.62
N VAL A 24 -13.70 52.02 6.67
CA VAL A 24 -14.10 52.89 5.55
C VAL A 24 -15.28 53.78 5.92
N PHE A 25 -16.24 53.24 6.68
CA PHE A 25 -17.46 53.95 7.07
C PHE A 25 -17.46 54.52 8.49
N TYR A 26 -16.32 54.47 9.19
CA TYR A 26 -16.19 54.91 10.58
C TYR A 26 -16.66 56.35 10.83
N ASP A 27 -16.24 57.29 9.98
CA ASP A 27 -16.57 58.73 10.11
C ASP A 27 -17.77 59.17 9.23
N VAL A 28 -18.47 58.22 8.60
CA VAL A 28 -19.57 58.57 7.70
C VAL A 28 -20.83 58.91 8.51
N PRO A 29 -21.42 60.09 8.34
CA PRO A 29 -22.64 60.47 9.06
C PRO A 29 -23.78 59.49 8.74
N GLU A 30 -24.60 59.22 9.75
CA GLU A 30 -25.65 58.21 9.68
C GLU A 30 -26.66 58.54 8.58
N ILE A 31 -26.74 57.68 7.55
CA ILE A 31 -27.60 57.90 6.37
C ILE A 31 -29.09 57.67 6.71
N PHE A 32 -29.37 56.81 7.68
CA PHE A 32 -30.72 56.51 8.16
C PHE A 32 -30.69 56.11 9.64
N SER A 33 -31.75 56.41 10.39
CA SER A 33 -31.83 56.09 11.81
C SER A 33 -31.65 54.59 12.09
N GLY A 34 -30.58 54.22 12.80
CA GLY A 34 -30.25 52.84 13.16
C GLY A 34 -29.17 52.19 12.27
N GLY A 35 -28.57 52.94 11.34
CA GLY A 35 -27.50 52.45 10.47
C GLY A 35 -26.27 51.99 11.24
N ALA A 36 -25.89 52.71 12.31
CA ALA A 36 -24.78 52.32 13.17
C ALA A 36 -25.01 50.93 13.81
N ARG A 37 -26.21 50.71 14.35
CA ARG A 37 -26.59 49.43 14.95
C ARG A 37 -26.60 48.27 13.94
N LEU A 38 -26.98 48.54 12.69
CA LEU A 38 -26.91 47.52 11.63
C LEU A 38 -25.45 47.20 11.29
N GLY A 39 -24.58 48.20 11.24
CA GLY A 39 -23.13 48.03 11.08
C GLY A 39 -22.55 47.12 12.16
N ASP A 40 -22.83 47.41 13.44
CA ASP A 40 -22.39 46.59 14.57
C ASP A 40 -22.88 45.14 14.45
N LEU A 41 -24.13 44.93 14.01
CA LEU A 41 -24.68 43.59 13.82
C LEU A 41 -23.96 42.84 12.68
N VAL A 42 -23.69 43.52 11.56
CA VAL A 42 -22.95 42.94 10.42
C VAL A 42 -21.53 42.57 10.82
N VAL A 43 -20.85 43.43 11.58
CA VAL A 43 -19.50 43.16 12.10
C VAL A 43 -19.54 41.97 13.05
N ASN A 44 -20.46 41.94 14.02
CA ASN A 44 -20.58 40.84 14.98
C ASN A 44 -20.88 39.49 14.31
N VAL A 45 -21.77 39.47 13.31
CA VAL A 45 -22.07 38.26 12.53
C VAL A 45 -20.84 37.83 11.73
N SER A 46 -20.14 38.78 11.10
CA SER A 46 -18.93 38.50 10.32
C SER A 46 -17.80 37.98 11.20
N LEU A 47 -17.58 38.58 12.37
CA LEU A 47 -16.61 38.14 13.37
C LEU A 47 -16.94 36.73 13.89
N SER A 48 -18.22 36.47 14.18
CA SER A 48 -18.71 35.14 14.58
C SER A 48 -18.46 34.10 13.48
N TYR A 49 -18.68 34.46 12.22
CA TYR A 49 -18.37 33.60 11.08
C TYR A 49 -16.86 33.33 10.96
N VAL A 50 -16.01 34.36 11.09
CA VAL A 50 -14.54 34.18 11.06
C VAL A 50 -14.09 33.25 12.20
N ALA A 51 -14.60 33.45 13.42
CA ALA A 51 -14.31 32.58 14.55
C ALA A 51 -14.75 31.13 14.28
N ALA A 52 -15.98 30.93 13.81
CA ALA A 52 -16.50 29.61 13.46
C ALA A 52 -15.68 28.93 12.34
N TYR A 53 -15.22 29.69 11.34
CA TYR A 53 -14.36 29.19 10.28
C TYR A 53 -12.99 28.75 10.82
N PHE A 54 -12.40 29.52 11.74
CA PHE A 54 -11.17 29.14 12.43
C PHE A 54 -11.36 27.84 13.23
N PHE A 55 -12.43 27.74 14.01
CA PHE A 55 -12.78 26.52 14.72
C PHE A 55 -12.91 25.34 13.75
N TYR A 56 -13.65 25.49 12.64
CA TYR A 56 -13.79 24.43 11.64
C TYR A 56 -12.44 23.94 11.09
N ILE A 57 -11.51 24.85 10.80
CA ILE A 57 -10.16 24.47 10.35
C ILE A 57 -9.44 23.65 11.42
N VAL A 58 -9.42 24.14 12.66
CA VAL A 58 -8.65 23.53 13.75
C VAL A 58 -9.26 22.22 14.20
N THR A 59 -10.59 22.10 14.25
CA THR A 59 -11.28 20.92 14.79
C THR A 59 -11.55 19.85 13.74
N PHE A 60 -11.70 20.21 12.46
CA PHE A 60 -12.03 19.24 11.41
C PHE A 60 -10.97 19.12 10.33
N VAL A 61 -10.51 20.23 9.75
CA VAL A 61 -9.64 20.17 8.56
C VAL A 61 -8.23 19.68 8.91
N VAL A 62 -7.62 20.25 9.95
CA VAL A 62 -6.26 19.90 10.37
C VAL A 62 -6.18 18.45 10.88
N PRO A 63 -7.03 18.00 11.83
CA PRO A 63 -6.98 16.63 12.33
C PRO A 63 -7.20 15.61 11.21
N ARG A 64 -8.16 15.85 10.31
CA ARG A 64 -8.43 14.96 9.17
C ARG A 64 -7.24 14.87 8.20
N LYS A 65 -6.49 15.95 8.02
CA LYS A 65 -5.27 15.94 7.20
C LYS A 65 -4.17 15.10 7.86
N ILE A 66 -3.96 15.28 9.17
CA ILE A 66 -2.97 14.53 9.96
C ILE A 66 -3.34 13.04 9.99
N GLU A 67 -4.58 12.71 10.29
CA GLU A 67 -5.11 11.34 10.27
C GLU A 67 -4.89 10.69 8.91
N ARG A 68 -5.22 11.40 7.82
CA ARG A 68 -5.00 10.90 6.47
C ARG A 68 -3.52 10.63 6.19
N GLN A 69 -2.61 11.51 6.61
CA GLN A 69 -1.17 11.28 6.46
C GLN A 69 -0.70 10.05 7.23
N HIS A 70 -1.20 9.82 8.45
CA HIS A 70 -0.89 8.62 9.22
C HIS A 70 -1.43 7.35 8.57
N ILE A 71 -2.65 7.39 8.06
CA ILE A 71 -3.25 6.27 7.31
C ILE A 71 -2.43 5.98 6.05
N GLU A 72 -2.05 7.01 5.29
CA GLU A 72 -1.25 6.85 4.07
C GLU A 72 0.13 6.26 4.38
N GLU A 73 0.81 6.71 5.44
CA GLU A 73 2.09 6.13 5.87
C GLU A 73 1.94 4.67 6.30
N HIS A 74 0.91 4.35 7.08
CA HIS A 74 0.68 2.97 7.52
C HIS A 74 0.32 2.05 6.34
N ALA A 75 -0.51 2.51 5.41
CA ALA A 75 -0.81 1.80 4.19
C ALA A 75 0.45 1.58 3.34
N ALA A 76 1.30 2.61 3.17
CA ALA A 76 2.58 2.47 2.47
C ALA A 76 3.49 1.40 3.10
N HIS A 77 3.55 1.36 4.44
CA HIS A 77 4.27 0.31 5.17
C HIS A 77 3.73 -1.10 4.87
N LEU A 78 2.40 -1.29 4.89
CA LEU A 78 1.78 -2.57 4.56
C LEU A 78 1.99 -2.95 3.08
N ILE A 79 1.90 -1.99 2.16
CA ILE A 79 2.20 -2.19 0.73
C ILE A 79 3.65 -2.63 0.54
N SER A 80 4.60 -1.99 1.22
CA SER A 80 6.02 -2.36 1.17
C SER A 80 6.25 -3.78 1.68
N ARG A 81 5.55 -4.20 2.75
CA ARG A 81 5.57 -5.57 3.24
C ARG A 81 4.96 -6.57 2.25
N ILE A 82 3.87 -6.22 1.58
CA ILE A 82 3.29 -7.06 0.52
C ILE A 82 4.28 -7.27 -0.62
N LEU A 83 4.92 -6.19 -1.09
CA LEU A 83 5.98 -6.28 -2.10
C LEU A 83 7.12 -7.19 -1.65
N PHE A 84 7.54 -7.05 -0.39
CA PHE A 84 8.55 -7.92 0.22
C PHE A 84 8.12 -9.39 0.13
N TYR A 85 6.92 -9.76 0.57
CA TYR A 85 6.48 -11.17 0.54
C TYR A 85 6.32 -11.72 -0.89
N ILE A 86 5.82 -10.92 -1.84
CA ILE A 86 5.78 -11.33 -3.25
C ILE A 86 7.21 -11.60 -3.78
N LEU A 87 8.16 -10.72 -3.44
CA LEU A 87 9.56 -10.91 -3.80
C LEU A 87 10.13 -12.20 -3.19
N PHE A 88 9.86 -12.50 -1.91
CA PHE A 88 10.33 -13.74 -1.29
C PHE A 88 9.67 -14.98 -1.88
N ILE A 89 8.39 -14.93 -2.28
CA ILE A 89 7.75 -16.04 -3.01
C ILE A 89 8.55 -16.34 -4.30
N ILE A 90 8.89 -15.32 -5.09
CA ILE A 90 9.66 -15.51 -6.33
C ILE A 90 11.08 -16.01 -6.03
N GLN A 91 11.78 -15.42 -5.06
CA GLN A 91 13.15 -15.79 -4.72
C GLN A 91 13.25 -17.20 -4.13
N ASP A 92 12.39 -17.54 -3.19
CA ASP A 92 12.44 -18.82 -2.49
C ASP A 92 12.01 -19.95 -3.43
N ALA A 93 11.01 -19.73 -4.30
CA ALA A 93 10.58 -20.71 -5.30
C ALA A 93 11.63 -20.97 -6.39
N THR A 94 12.52 -20.01 -6.67
CA THR A 94 13.68 -20.17 -7.57
C THR A 94 14.94 -20.62 -6.82
N ASN A 95 14.81 -20.97 -5.53
CA ASN A 95 15.91 -21.29 -4.62
C ASN A 95 17.08 -20.29 -4.75
N MET A 96 16.76 -19.00 -4.72
CA MET A 96 17.69 -17.87 -4.81
C MET A 96 18.49 -17.75 -6.11
N ARG A 97 18.10 -18.47 -7.17
CA ARG A 97 18.75 -18.33 -8.48
C ARG A 97 18.40 -17.01 -9.17
N VAL A 98 17.30 -16.39 -8.79
CA VAL A 98 16.92 -15.03 -9.22
C VAL A 98 17.24 -14.03 -8.10
N SER A 99 18.07 -13.03 -8.40
CA SER A 99 18.46 -12.04 -7.41
C SER A 99 17.35 -11.01 -7.14
N GLN A 100 17.44 -10.32 -6.01
CA GLN A 100 16.53 -9.20 -5.73
C GLN A 100 16.66 -8.07 -6.76
N LYS A 101 17.88 -7.87 -7.28
CA LYS A 101 18.16 -6.87 -8.30
C LYS A 101 17.39 -7.21 -9.57
N ASP A 102 17.39 -8.49 -9.96
CA ASP A 102 16.69 -8.95 -11.17
C ASP A 102 15.18 -8.78 -11.06
N ILE A 103 14.60 -9.13 -9.92
CA ILE A 103 13.15 -8.95 -9.68
C ILE A 103 12.77 -7.46 -9.72
N LYS A 104 13.60 -6.60 -9.13
CA LYS A 104 13.31 -5.17 -8.95
C LYS A 104 13.57 -4.33 -10.19
N LEU A 105 14.59 -4.66 -10.98
CA LEU A 105 15.13 -3.78 -12.02
C LEU A 105 15.19 -4.45 -13.41
N SER A 106 15.35 -5.78 -13.48
CA SER A 106 15.51 -6.49 -14.76
C SER A 106 14.17 -6.84 -15.39
N SER A 107 14.14 -6.96 -16.72
CA SER A 107 12.98 -7.38 -17.51
C SER A 107 12.91 -8.91 -17.64
N LEU A 108 12.80 -9.62 -16.52
CA LEU A 108 12.67 -11.08 -16.52
C LEU A 108 11.43 -11.54 -17.31
N THR A 109 11.60 -12.61 -18.07
CA THR A 109 10.58 -13.31 -18.85
C THR A 109 10.10 -14.57 -18.14
N GLU A 110 9.03 -15.20 -18.64
CA GLU A 110 8.56 -16.50 -18.14
C GLU A 110 9.63 -17.58 -18.30
N THR A 111 10.36 -17.58 -19.43
CA THR A 111 11.44 -18.53 -19.70
C THR A 111 12.58 -18.40 -18.69
N ASP A 112 13.00 -17.17 -18.36
CA ASP A 112 14.07 -16.94 -17.37
C ASP A 112 13.69 -17.53 -16.00
N LEU A 113 12.42 -17.39 -15.61
CA LEU A 113 11.89 -17.97 -14.38
C LEU A 113 11.82 -19.50 -14.46
N GLN A 114 11.41 -20.05 -15.61
CA GLN A 114 11.36 -21.50 -15.82
C GLN A 114 12.75 -22.14 -15.72
N GLU A 115 13.75 -21.55 -16.37
CA GLU A 115 15.14 -22.00 -16.30
C GLU A 115 15.68 -21.89 -14.87
N ALA A 116 15.39 -20.80 -14.17
CA ALA A 116 15.78 -20.64 -12.77
C ALA A 116 15.17 -21.73 -11.87
N MET A 117 13.92 -22.13 -12.12
CA MET A 117 13.23 -23.16 -11.34
C MET A 117 13.59 -24.61 -11.73
N GLN A 118 14.27 -24.82 -12.85
CA GLN A 118 14.56 -26.17 -13.33
C GLN A 118 15.47 -26.95 -12.35
N GLY A 119 15.03 -28.14 -11.95
CA GLY A 119 15.74 -28.96 -10.97
C GLY A 119 15.75 -28.37 -9.55
N VAL A 120 14.84 -27.45 -9.24
CA VAL A 120 14.51 -27.05 -7.87
C VAL A 120 13.31 -27.87 -7.42
N PHE A 121 13.40 -28.46 -6.23
CA PHE A 121 12.33 -29.24 -5.62
C PHE A 121 11.87 -28.59 -4.32
N MET A 122 10.61 -28.82 -3.91
CA MET A 122 10.07 -28.22 -2.68
C MET A 122 10.77 -28.73 -1.41
N ASP A 123 11.34 -29.93 -1.46
CA ASP A 123 12.08 -30.55 -0.35
C ASP A 123 13.57 -30.17 -0.33
N ASP A 124 14.06 -29.43 -1.32
CA ASP A 124 15.43 -28.91 -1.33
C ASP A 124 15.61 -27.88 -0.20
N GLU A 125 16.78 -27.89 0.40
CA GLU A 125 17.20 -26.81 1.29
C GLU A 125 17.42 -25.50 0.52
N LEU A 126 17.08 -24.37 1.16
CA LEU A 126 17.40 -23.06 0.61
C LEU A 126 18.92 -22.84 0.52
N ARG A 127 19.38 -22.31 -0.63
CA ARG A 127 20.80 -21.98 -0.87
C ARG A 127 21.35 -20.95 0.11
N GLN A 128 20.53 -20.00 0.55
CA GLN A 128 20.91 -19.08 1.61
C GLN A 128 20.43 -19.64 2.94
N PHE A 129 21.37 -19.81 3.86
CA PHE A 129 21.10 -20.35 5.18
C PHE A 129 20.02 -19.52 5.88
N ARG A 130 18.84 -20.11 6.06
CA ARG A 130 17.77 -19.57 6.89
C ARG A 130 17.36 -20.65 7.87
N VAL A 131 17.61 -20.38 9.14
CA VAL A 131 17.29 -21.30 10.22
C VAL A 131 15.78 -21.23 10.48
N SER A 132 15.10 -22.37 10.34
CA SER A 132 13.72 -22.56 10.81
C SER A 132 13.68 -22.66 12.34
N GLU A 133 12.48 -22.65 12.93
CA GLU A 133 12.32 -22.69 14.40
C GLU A 133 12.95 -23.93 15.05
N ASP A 134 13.11 -25.01 14.29
CA ASP A 134 13.73 -26.27 14.70
C ASP A 134 15.27 -26.29 14.59
N GLY A 135 15.90 -25.20 14.16
CA GLY A 135 17.36 -25.12 14.01
C GLY A 135 17.90 -25.67 12.69
N HIS A 136 17.04 -26.20 11.81
CA HIS A 136 17.42 -26.72 10.50
C HIS A 136 17.38 -25.64 9.41
N ASN A 137 18.01 -25.92 8.27
CA ASN A 137 17.89 -25.03 7.12
C ASN A 137 16.48 -25.17 6.52
N THR A 138 15.85 -24.03 6.24
CA THR A 138 14.47 -24.00 5.76
C THR A 138 14.41 -24.60 4.36
N LYS A 139 13.42 -25.47 4.11
CA LYS A 139 13.15 -26.01 2.78
C LYS A 139 12.48 -24.97 1.88
N VAL A 140 12.66 -25.11 0.57
CA VAL A 140 12.03 -24.26 -0.45
C VAL A 140 10.51 -24.21 -0.25
N GLY A 141 9.87 -25.37 -0.03
CA GLY A 141 8.43 -25.49 0.20
C GLY A 141 7.96 -24.67 1.40
N ASP A 142 8.61 -24.85 2.55
CA ASP A 142 8.28 -24.15 3.80
C ASP A 142 8.47 -22.64 3.68
N ALA A 143 9.56 -22.20 3.06
CA ALA A 143 9.86 -20.78 2.89
C ALA A 143 8.80 -20.05 2.05
N VAL A 144 8.38 -20.67 0.94
CA VAL A 144 7.33 -20.13 0.07
C VAL A 144 5.98 -20.11 0.80
N ILE A 145 5.60 -21.17 1.52
CA ILE A 145 4.35 -21.22 2.30
C ILE A 145 4.34 -20.12 3.37
N ASN A 146 5.42 -19.97 4.13
CA ASN A 146 5.55 -18.90 5.13
C ASN A 146 5.38 -17.50 4.51
N SER A 147 5.92 -17.29 3.31
CA SER A 147 5.77 -16.01 2.60
C SER A 147 4.35 -15.79 2.11
N ILE A 148 3.65 -16.83 1.63
CA ILE A 148 2.23 -16.78 1.24
C ILE A 148 1.35 -16.44 2.46
N ASP A 149 1.59 -17.06 3.61
CA ASP A 149 0.78 -16.83 4.81
C ASP A 149 0.99 -15.42 5.37
N LYS A 150 2.23 -14.93 5.36
CA LYS A 150 2.54 -13.54 5.72
C LYS A 150 1.96 -12.52 4.73
N LEU A 151 1.91 -12.86 3.44
CA LEU A 151 1.24 -12.07 2.41
C LEU A 151 -0.26 -11.97 2.72
N LYS A 152 -0.95 -13.08 3.02
CA LYS A 152 -2.37 -13.10 3.41
C LYS A 152 -2.63 -12.21 4.62
N TYR A 153 -1.90 -12.44 5.72
CA TYR A 153 -2.06 -11.65 6.94
C TYR A 153 -1.88 -10.14 6.69
N THR A 154 -0.84 -9.76 5.94
CA THR A 154 -0.56 -8.34 5.65
C THR A 154 -1.60 -7.72 4.73
N ALA A 155 -2.13 -8.49 3.78
CA ALA A 155 -3.20 -8.04 2.90
C ALA A 155 -4.51 -7.83 3.68
N ASP A 156 -4.85 -8.72 4.62
CA ASP A 156 -6.02 -8.55 5.48
C ASP A 156 -5.93 -7.29 6.33
N GLU A 157 -4.74 -6.99 6.88
CA GLU A 157 -4.48 -5.71 7.57
C GLU A 157 -4.64 -4.51 6.62
N LEU A 158 -4.12 -4.58 5.39
CA LEU A 158 -4.24 -3.50 4.41
C LEU A 158 -5.71 -3.25 4.02
N PHE A 159 -6.52 -4.29 3.89
CA PHE A 159 -7.93 -4.17 3.50
C PHE A 159 -8.81 -3.49 4.55
N LYS A 160 -8.38 -3.42 5.82
CA LYS A 160 -9.02 -2.58 6.84
C LYS A 160 -9.00 -1.10 6.46
N TYR A 161 -8.05 -0.69 5.62
CA TYR A 161 -7.93 0.67 5.08
C TYR A 161 -8.55 0.83 3.69
N SER A 162 -9.37 -0.13 3.23
CA SER A 162 -10.02 -0.09 1.90
C SER A 162 -10.73 1.23 1.56
N PRO A 163 -11.37 1.98 2.48
CA PRO A 163 -11.97 3.29 2.15
C PRO A 163 -10.94 4.39 1.80
N HIS A 164 -9.66 4.16 2.12
CA HIS A 164 -8.59 5.14 2.01
C HIS A 164 -7.52 4.78 0.97
N ILE A 165 -7.62 3.61 0.33
CA ILE A 165 -6.66 3.13 -0.67
C ILE A 165 -7.32 2.97 -2.03
N GLU A 166 -6.54 2.96 -3.11
CA GLU A 166 -7.08 2.87 -4.46
C GLU A 166 -7.68 1.48 -4.76
N ALA A 167 -8.84 1.46 -5.43
CA ALA A 167 -9.45 0.22 -5.89
C ALA A 167 -8.52 -0.63 -6.77
N LYS A 168 -7.64 0.01 -7.55
CA LYS A 168 -6.61 -0.68 -8.35
C LYS A 168 -5.64 -1.47 -7.46
N LEU A 169 -5.19 -0.89 -6.35
CA LEU A 169 -4.31 -1.57 -5.40
C LEU A 169 -5.02 -2.76 -4.76
N VAL A 170 -6.27 -2.59 -4.34
CA VAL A 170 -7.09 -3.68 -3.78
C VAL A 170 -7.22 -4.84 -4.77
N ALA A 171 -7.48 -4.55 -6.04
CA ALA A 171 -7.57 -5.55 -7.09
C ALA A 171 -6.24 -6.29 -7.30
N LEU A 172 -5.11 -5.58 -7.34
CA LEU A 172 -3.79 -6.19 -7.49
C LEU A 172 -3.42 -7.10 -6.32
N VAL A 173 -3.65 -6.66 -5.09
CA VAL A 173 -3.41 -7.46 -3.89
C VAL A 173 -4.32 -8.69 -3.89
N SER A 174 -5.59 -8.53 -4.25
CA SER A 174 -6.52 -9.67 -4.38
C SER A 174 -6.05 -10.68 -5.44
N SER A 175 -5.54 -10.21 -6.57
CA SER A 175 -4.95 -11.06 -7.61
C SER A 175 -3.69 -11.78 -7.12
N ALA A 176 -2.84 -11.13 -6.30
CA ALA A 176 -1.69 -11.78 -5.69
C ALA A 176 -2.11 -12.91 -4.74
N LEU A 177 -3.15 -12.69 -3.93
CA LEU A 177 -3.68 -13.69 -2.99
C LEU A 177 -4.30 -14.89 -3.72
N ARG A 178 -5.05 -14.63 -4.80
CA ARG A 178 -5.76 -15.65 -5.60
C ARG A 178 -4.90 -16.25 -6.72
N ASN A 179 -3.60 -15.99 -6.73
CA ASN A 179 -2.72 -16.63 -7.68
C ASN A 179 -2.77 -18.16 -7.48
N THR A 180 -3.01 -18.91 -8.55
CA THR A 180 -3.18 -20.37 -8.52
C THR A 180 -2.01 -21.09 -7.85
N MET A 181 -0.79 -20.54 -7.95
CA MET A 181 0.36 -21.08 -7.26
C MET A 181 0.16 -21.13 -5.74
N ASN A 182 -0.50 -20.15 -5.11
CA ASN A 182 -0.63 -20.12 -3.66
C ASN A 182 -1.39 -21.33 -3.12
N GLU A 183 -2.48 -21.70 -3.77
CA GLU A 183 -3.30 -22.85 -3.36
C GLU A 183 -2.63 -24.16 -3.77
N SER A 184 -2.18 -24.25 -5.02
CA SER A 184 -1.54 -25.46 -5.56
C SER A 184 -0.25 -25.80 -4.82
N TRP A 185 0.58 -24.81 -4.48
CA TRP A 185 1.85 -25.02 -3.78
C TRP A 185 1.65 -25.62 -2.40
N VAL A 186 0.73 -25.06 -1.61
CA VAL A 186 0.40 -25.55 -0.27
C VAL A 186 -0.12 -26.98 -0.34
N ASN A 187 -0.97 -27.27 -1.33
CA ASN A 187 -1.50 -28.61 -1.52
C ASN A 187 -0.41 -29.60 -1.93
N SER A 188 0.42 -29.25 -2.93
CA SER A 188 1.51 -30.11 -3.42
C SER A 188 2.54 -30.43 -2.35
N TYR A 189 2.91 -29.46 -1.51
CA TYR A 189 3.92 -29.66 -0.47
C TYR A 189 3.43 -30.57 0.67
N ARG A 190 2.13 -30.52 0.97
CA ARG A 190 1.52 -31.32 2.03
C ARG A 190 1.10 -32.72 1.58
N LEU A 191 1.35 -33.11 0.32
CA LEU A 191 1.08 -34.46 -0.15
C LEU A 191 2.03 -35.44 0.56
N GLY A 192 1.48 -36.18 1.51
CA GLY A 192 2.11 -37.38 2.07
C GLY A 192 1.72 -38.63 1.27
N PRO A 193 2.30 -39.80 1.61
CA PRO A 193 1.85 -41.08 1.09
C PRO A 193 0.35 -41.29 1.37
N ALA A 194 -0.41 -41.69 0.36
CA ALA A 194 -1.81 -42.06 0.51
C ALA A 194 -1.95 -43.60 0.47
N TYR A 195 -2.69 -44.15 1.42
CA TYR A 195 -2.92 -45.59 1.54
C TYR A 195 -4.33 -45.93 1.02
N ILE A 196 -4.42 -46.68 -0.07
CA ILE A 196 -5.69 -47.15 -0.65
C ILE A 196 -5.67 -48.68 -0.66
N GLY A 197 -6.31 -49.27 0.36
CA GLY A 197 -6.21 -50.71 0.61
C GLY A 197 -4.76 -51.11 0.92
N GLU A 198 -4.20 -52.02 0.11
CA GLU A 198 -2.80 -52.48 0.23
C GLU A 198 -1.82 -51.65 -0.61
N ILE A 199 -2.31 -50.67 -1.40
CA ILE A 199 -1.47 -49.85 -2.28
C ILE A 199 -1.07 -48.57 -1.55
N THR A 200 0.23 -48.28 -1.53
CA THR A 200 0.77 -46.99 -1.07
C THR A 200 1.08 -46.12 -2.28
N LEU A 201 0.34 -45.03 -2.44
CA LEU A 201 0.58 -44.02 -3.47
C LEU A 201 1.52 -42.96 -2.89
N VAL A 202 2.76 -42.95 -3.37
CA VAL A 202 3.74 -41.91 -3.02
C VAL A 202 3.69 -40.82 -4.08
N PRO A 203 3.57 -39.54 -3.70
CA PRO A 203 3.61 -38.44 -4.67
C PRO A 203 4.93 -38.44 -5.42
N GLU A 204 4.85 -38.28 -6.74
CA GLU A 204 6.03 -38.19 -7.60
C GLU A 204 6.82 -36.92 -7.27
N ARG A 205 8.13 -37.06 -7.06
CA ARG A 205 9.03 -35.92 -6.85
C ARG A 205 9.20 -35.16 -8.17
N ARG A 206 8.53 -34.02 -8.28
CA ARG A 206 8.58 -33.14 -9.46
C ARG A 206 9.26 -31.83 -9.11
N ASP A 207 10.03 -31.29 -10.07
CA ASP A 207 10.58 -29.95 -9.92
C ASP A 207 9.48 -28.88 -10.04
N VAL A 208 9.78 -27.69 -9.53
CA VAL A 208 8.80 -26.60 -9.43
C VAL A 208 8.69 -25.75 -10.69
N SER A 209 9.40 -26.07 -11.80
CA SER A 209 9.41 -25.24 -13.01
C SER A 209 8.04 -25.05 -13.67
N HIS A 210 7.10 -25.96 -13.44
CA HIS A 210 5.71 -25.84 -13.89
C HIS A 210 4.97 -24.61 -13.29
N TYR A 211 5.49 -24.01 -12.22
CA TYR A 211 4.97 -22.76 -11.64
C TYR A 211 5.52 -21.47 -12.29
N ALA A 212 6.42 -21.55 -13.28
CA ALA A 212 7.08 -20.38 -13.86
C ALA A 212 6.10 -19.31 -14.37
N LYS A 213 5.04 -19.72 -15.07
CA LYS A 213 3.96 -18.83 -15.52
C LYS A 213 3.30 -18.05 -14.37
N HIS A 214 3.11 -18.71 -13.23
CA HIS A 214 2.48 -18.10 -12.06
C HIS A 214 3.43 -17.14 -11.33
N LEU A 215 4.74 -17.44 -11.29
CA LEU A 215 5.75 -16.48 -10.82
C LEU A 215 5.85 -15.27 -11.74
N TYR A 216 5.73 -15.46 -13.04
CA TYR A 216 5.70 -14.35 -13.99
C TYR A 216 4.49 -13.42 -13.76
N GLN A 217 3.33 -14.00 -13.45
CA GLN A 217 2.15 -13.22 -13.02
C GLN A 217 2.43 -12.46 -11.71
N PHE A 218 3.08 -13.08 -10.73
CA PHE A 218 3.50 -12.39 -9.50
C PHE A 218 4.44 -11.21 -9.77
N LEU A 219 5.39 -11.38 -10.68
CA LEU A 219 6.31 -10.32 -11.08
C LEU A 219 5.57 -9.12 -11.70
N GLY A 220 4.57 -9.37 -12.54
CA GLY A 220 3.70 -8.32 -13.08
C GLY A 220 2.97 -7.56 -11.96
N ILE A 221 2.33 -8.29 -11.05
CA ILE A 221 1.61 -7.70 -9.90
C ILE A 221 2.58 -6.91 -8.99
N TYR A 222 3.78 -7.44 -8.75
CA TYR A 222 4.82 -6.77 -7.97
C TYR A 222 5.15 -5.40 -8.57
N ARG A 223 5.42 -5.33 -9.88
CA ARG A 223 5.75 -4.07 -10.57
C ARG A 223 4.61 -3.05 -10.51
N ASP A 224 3.37 -3.51 -10.71
CA ASP A 224 2.20 -2.63 -10.64
C ASP A 224 1.96 -2.06 -9.23
N ILE A 225 2.11 -2.89 -8.19
CA ILE A 225 2.00 -2.44 -6.79
C ILE A 225 3.14 -1.48 -6.45
N GLN A 226 4.37 -1.77 -6.91
CA GLN A 226 5.53 -0.92 -6.72
C GLN A 226 5.33 0.45 -7.35
N GLN A 227 4.77 0.51 -8.56
CA GLN A 227 4.44 1.78 -9.21
C GLN A 227 3.44 2.59 -8.38
N ILE A 228 2.38 1.94 -7.85
CA ILE A 228 1.41 2.62 -6.97
C ILE A 228 2.10 3.19 -5.72
N LEU A 229 2.96 2.40 -5.06
CA LEU A 229 3.72 2.87 -3.89
C LEU A 229 4.56 4.12 -4.24
N LEU A 230 5.25 4.10 -5.38
CA LEU A 230 6.15 5.18 -5.79
C LEU A 230 5.44 6.42 -6.33
N GLU A 231 4.22 6.30 -6.87
CA GLU A 231 3.48 7.41 -7.44
C GLU A 231 2.48 8.03 -6.47
N LYS A 232 1.65 7.19 -5.83
CA LYS A 232 0.54 7.61 -4.97
C LYS A 232 1.00 7.90 -3.54
N TYR A 233 1.93 7.10 -3.04
CA TYR A 233 2.43 7.21 -1.67
C TYR A 233 3.81 7.89 -1.60
N LYS A 234 4.24 8.58 -2.65
CA LYS A 234 5.58 9.18 -2.76
C LYS A 234 6.00 10.13 -1.63
N GLU A 235 5.03 10.74 -0.95
CA GLU A 235 5.27 11.68 0.16
C GLU A 235 5.53 10.95 1.50
N THR A 236 5.20 9.66 1.58
CA THR A 236 5.45 8.81 2.75
C THR A 236 6.93 8.49 2.90
N GLU A 237 7.39 8.34 4.14
CA GLU A 237 8.78 7.97 4.44
C GLU A 237 9.09 6.56 3.93
N THR A 238 8.10 5.65 4.02
CA THR A 238 8.22 4.30 3.48
C THR A 238 8.49 4.31 1.97
N ALA A 239 7.73 5.06 1.17
CA ALA A 239 7.94 5.11 -0.28
C ALA A 239 9.29 5.75 -0.64
N LYS A 240 9.69 6.81 0.09
CA LYS A 240 11.02 7.43 -0.09
C LYS A 240 12.15 6.45 0.18
N LYS A 241 12.07 5.69 1.27
CA LYS A 241 13.05 4.64 1.60
C LYS A 241 13.08 3.55 0.53
N HIS A 242 11.92 3.12 0.04
CA HIS A 242 11.83 2.14 -1.05
C HIS A 242 12.48 2.66 -2.34
N ALA A 243 12.18 3.91 -2.74
CA ALA A 243 12.79 4.56 -3.88
C ALA A 243 14.31 4.67 -3.75
N GLN A 244 14.81 5.03 -2.56
CA GLN A 244 16.24 5.10 -2.29
C GLN A 244 16.91 3.73 -2.40
N ASN A 245 16.26 2.67 -1.91
CA ASN A 245 16.76 1.30 -2.03
C ASN A 245 16.89 0.87 -3.50
N LEU A 246 15.94 1.24 -4.36
CA LEU A 246 16.02 0.96 -5.80
C LEU A 246 17.21 1.67 -6.45
N ARG A 247 17.40 2.96 -6.15
CA ARG A 247 18.56 3.73 -6.63
C ARG A 247 19.89 3.15 -6.15
N ASN A 248 19.93 2.61 -4.93
CA ASN A 248 21.13 1.96 -4.41
C ASN A 248 21.42 0.65 -5.16
N LEU A 249 20.38 -0.12 -5.50
CA LEU A 249 20.50 -1.36 -6.28
C LEU A 249 20.91 -1.13 -7.74
N GLU A 250 20.54 0.01 -8.32
CA GLU A 250 21.00 0.41 -9.66
C GLU A 250 22.52 0.68 -9.69
N ARG A 251 23.11 1.08 -8.55
CA ARG A 251 24.52 1.44 -8.43
C ARG A 251 25.44 0.28 -8.03
N SER A 252 24.89 -0.76 -7.39
CA SER A 252 25.61 -1.98 -6.99
C SER A 252 25.70 -2.99 -8.11
#